data_AF-A0A838TJC0-F1
#
_entry.id   AF-A0A838TJC0-F1
#
_cell.length_a   1.000
_cell.length_b   1.000
_cell.length_c   1.000
_cell.angle_alpha   90.00
_cell.angle_beta   90.00
_cell.angle_gamma   90.00
#
_symmetry.space_group_name_H-M   'P 1'
#
loop_
_entity.id
_entity.type
_entity.pdbx_description
1 polymer ?
#
loop_
_entity_poly.entity_id
_entity_poly.type
_entity_poly.pdbx_seq_one_letter_code
_entity_poly.pdbx_strand_id
1 'polypeptide(L)'
;MNKDEPEVYFSGKELLLLQYAKKLTLLSSSITKTDIELLQNNGIDDGEILEANQVAAYFCYANRTVLGLGVNTDGDELGLSPGNSDNPDDWNHA
;
A
#
# COMPACT_ATOMS: atom_id res chain seq x y z
N MET A 1 19.90 -1.76 -9.75
CA MET A 1 19.31 -2.07 -8.43
C MET A 1 17.94 -2.68 -8.71
N ASN A 2 17.70 -3.93 -8.29
CA ASN A 2 16.36 -4.48 -8.34
C ASN A 2 15.55 -3.74 -7.28
N LYS A 3 14.41 -3.14 -7.65
CA LYS A 3 13.68 -2.20 -6.77
C LYS A 3 12.84 -2.89 -5.68
N ASP A 4 12.94 -4.21 -5.57
CA ASP A 4 12.00 -5.07 -4.85
C ASP A 4 12.73 -6.06 -3.92
N GLU A 5 13.62 -5.50 -3.10
CA GLU A 5 14.44 -6.22 -2.09
C GLU A 5 14.31 -5.52 -0.72
N PRO A 6 13.10 -5.44 -0.13
CA PRO A 6 12.90 -4.76 1.15
C PRO A 6 13.73 -5.35 2.30
N GLU A 7 14.10 -6.63 2.22
CA GLU A 7 14.94 -7.33 3.20
C GLU A 7 16.37 -6.75 3.34
N VAL A 8 16.82 -5.92 2.39
CA VAL A 8 18.10 -5.21 2.49
C VAL A 8 18.07 -4.12 3.56
N TYR A 9 16.89 -3.52 3.80
CA TYR A 9 16.73 -2.36 4.67
C TYR A 9 15.83 -2.63 5.88
N PHE A 10 14.93 -3.61 5.76
CA PHE A 10 13.96 -3.96 6.79
C PHE A 10 14.19 -5.38 7.28
N SER A 11 13.86 -5.63 8.54
CA SER A 11 13.90 -6.95 9.16
C SER A 11 12.71 -7.11 10.11
N GLY A 12 12.56 -8.26 10.75
CA GLY A 12 11.54 -8.46 11.78
C GLY A 12 10.11 -8.17 11.30
N LYS A 13 9.35 -7.44 12.13
CA LYS A 13 7.94 -7.14 11.87
C LYS A 13 7.73 -6.31 10.60
N GLU A 14 8.56 -5.29 10.37
CA GLU A 14 8.40 -4.40 9.22
C GLU A 14 8.54 -5.18 7.91
N LEU A 15 9.56 -6.05 7.81
CA LEU A 15 9.77 -6.87 6.63
C LEU A 15 8.59 -7.83 6.38
N LEU A 16 8.09 -8.48 7.42
CA LEU A 16 6.95 -9.40 7.31
C LEU A 16 5.67 -8.70 6.86
N LEU A 17 5.39 -7.50 7.38
CA LEU A 17 4.25 -6.69 6.94
C LEU A 17 4.41 -6.21 5.49
N LEU A 18 5.62 -5.83 5.05
CA LEU A 18 5.88 -5.48 3.64
C LEU A 18 5.66 -6.68 2.71
N GLN A 19 6.12 -7.86 3.10
CA GLN A 19 5.90 -9.09 2.34
C GLN A 19 4.41 -9.47 2.29
N TYR A 20 3.69 -9.33 3.40
CA TYR A 20 2.24 -9.53 3.46
C TYR A 20 1.50 -8.56 2.53
N ALA A 21 1.80 -7.26 2.62
CA ALA A 21 1.19 -6.23 1.78
C ALA A 21 1.41 -6.53 0.29
N LYS A 22 2.64 -6.90 -0.10
CA LYS A 22 2.96 -7.31 -1.48
C LYS A 22 2.13 -8.51 -1.93
N LYS A 23 2.03 -9.55 -1.10
CA LYS A 23 1.22 -10.75 -1.41
C LYS A 23 -0.26 -10.38 -1.57
N LEU A 24 -0.79 -9.53 -0.69
CA LEU A 24 -2.16 -9.04 -0.76
C LEU A 24 -2.42 -8.22 -2.03
N THR A 25 -1.48 -7.41 -2.48
CA THR A 25 -1.62 -6.60 -3.71
C THR A 25 -1.58 -7.45 -4.98
N LEU A 26 -0.65 -8.42 -5.06
CA LEU A 26 -0.37 -9.14 -6.31
C LEU A 26 -1.11 -10.48 -6.42
N LEU A 27 -1.32 -11.16 -5.30
CA LEU A 27 -1.77 -12.54 -5.23
C LEU A 27 -2.79 -12.75 -4.09
N SER A 28 -3.73 -11.82 -3.92
CA SER A 28 -4.70 -11.85 -2.81
C SER A 28 -5.44 -13.19 -2.65
N SER A 29 -5.77 -13.85 -3.75
CA SER A 29 -6.43 -15.16 -3.77
C SER A 29 -5.58 -16.30 -3.21
N SER A 30 -4.27 -16.09 -3.08
CA SER A 30 -3.32 -17.07 -2.52
C SER A 30 -3.03 -16.87 -1.03
N ILE A 31 -3.63 -15.86 -0.39
CA ILE A 31 -3.50 -15.68 1.06
C ILE A 31 -4.27 -16.79 1.77
N THR A 32 -3.59 -17.42 2.72
CA THR A 32 -4.08 -18.55 3.51
C THR A 32 -4.01 -18.23 4.99
N LYS A 33 -4.63 -19.08 5.81
CA LYS A 33 -4.51 -19.00 7.28
C LYS A 33 -3.05 -19.07 7.74
N THR A 34 -2.22 -19.88 7.08
CA THR A 34 -0.78 -20.02 7.41
C THR A 34 -0.02 -18.71 7.26
N ASP A 35 -0.40 -17.86 6.29
CA ASP A 35 0.22 -16.54 6.16
C ASP A 35 -0.09 -15.64 7.37
N ILE A 36 -1.32 -15.71 7.88
CA ILE A 36 -1.74 -14.93 9.05
C ILE A 36 -1.08 -15.47 10.33
N GLU A 37 -1.05 -16.78 10.49
CA GLU A 37 -0.38 -17.45 11.61
C GLU A 37 1.13 -17.14 11.63
N LEU A 38 1.78 -17.02 10.46
CA LEU A 38 3.18 -16.60 10.39
C LEU A 38 3.39 -15.20 10.98
N LEU A 39 2.51 -14.24 10.68
CA LEU A 39 2.59 -12.89 11.23
C LEU A 39 2.40 -12.90 12.75
N GLN A 40 1.34 -13.58 13.23
CA GLN A 40 1.03 -13.73 14.64
C GLN A 40 2.19 -14.37 15.43
N ASN A 41 2.78 -15.45 14.90
CA ASN A 41 3.90 -16.15 15.52
C ASN A 41 5.18 -15.29 15.60
N ASN A 42 5.27 -14.23 14.81
CA ASN A 42 6.35 -13.23 14.89
C ASN A 42 5.95 -12.01 15.73
N GLY A 43 4.90 -12.13 16.54
CA GLY A 43 4.47 -11.12 17.51
C GLY A 43 3.70 -9.95 16.91
N ILE A 44 3.27 -10.05 15.64
CA ILE A 44 2.39 -9.06 15.00
C ILE A 44 0.96 -9.36 15.45
N ASP A 45 0.32 -8.42 16.14
CA ASP A 45 -1.02 -8.65 16.68
C ASP A 45 -2.12 -8.52 15.60
N ASP A 46 -3.32 -9.01 15.92
CA ASP A 46 -4.46 -9.00 15.00
C ASP A 46 -4.86 -7.60 14.55
N GLY A 47 -4.64 -6.58 15.39
CA GLY A 47 -4.88 -5.18 15.06
C GLY A 47 -3.89 -4.68 14.02
N GLU A 48 -2.59 -4.92 14.23
CA GLU A 48 -1.53 -4.59 13.26
C GLU A 48 -1.78 -5.27 11.91
N ILE A 49 -2.19 -6.54 11.91
CA ILE A 49 -2.52 -7.29 10.68
C ILE A 49 -3.75 -6.68 9.98
N LEU A 50 -4.79 -6.34 10.74
CA LEU A 50 -6.00 -5.74 10.20
C LEU A 50 -5.72 -4.37 9.56
N GLU A 51 -4.95 -3.51 10.23
CA GLU A 51 -4.57 -2.20 9.71
C GLU A 51 -3.76 -2.32 8.41
N ALA A 52 -2.76 -3.20 8.38
CA ALA A 52 -1.97 -3.47 7.18
C ALA A 52 -2.85 -3.97 6.02
N ASN A 53 -3.80 -4.88 6.30
CA ASN A 53 -4.74 -5.37 5.30
C ASN A 53 -5.62 -4.24 4.75
N GLN A 54 -6.22 -3.44 5.64
CA GLN A 54 -7.12 -2.35 5.25
C GLN A 54 -6.42 -1.30 4.40
N VAL A 55 -5.22 -0.87 4.80
CA VAL A 55 -4.43 0.11 4.04
C VAL A 55 -4.08 -0.44 2.65
N ALA A 56 -3.51 -1.64 2.58
CA ALA A 56 -3.14 -2.24 1.30
C ALA A 56 -4.35 -2.49 0.39
N ALA A 57 -5.47 -2.96 0.94
CA ALA A 57 -6.70 -3.18 0.20
C ALA A 57 -7.31 -1.86 -0.33
N TYR A 58 -7.31 -0.81 0.48
CA TYR A 58 -7.76 0.52 0.06
C TYR A 58 -6.95 1.04 -1.13
N PHE A 59 -5.62 0.99 -1.05
CA PHE A 59 -4.78 1.40 -2.17
C PHE A 59 -4.98 0.51 -3.40
N CYS A 60 -5.22 -0.79 -3.25
CA CYS A 60 -5.57 -1.65 -4.38
C CYS A 60 -6.87 -1.21 -5.08
N TYR A 61 -7.89 -0.83 -4.30
CA TYR A 61 -9.12 -0.27 -4.84
C TYR A 61 -8.88 1.07 -5.54
N ALA A 62 -8.25 2.03 -4.87
CA ALA A 62 -7.97 3.35 -5.41
C ALA A 62 -7.15 3.27 -6.71
N ASN A 63 -6.07 2.47 -6.70
CA ASN A 63 -5.21 2.25 -7.86
C ASN A 63 -5.99 1.63 -9.04
N ARG A 64 -6.86 0.64 -8.79
CA ARG A 64 -7.68 0.05 -9.86
C ARG A 64 -8.71 1.03 -10.41
N THR A 65 -9.27 1.90 -9.57
CA THR A 65 -10.22 2.92 -10.00
C THR A 65 -9.54 3.93 -10.92
N VAL A 66 -8.42 4.53 -10.51
CA VAL A 66 -7.75 5.56 -11.31
C VAL A 66 -7.13 4.97 -12.58
N LEU A 67 -6.40 3.86 -12.48
CA LEU A 67 -5.78 3.22 -13.63
C LEU A 67 -6.82 2.63 -14.60
N GLY A 68 -7.91 2.07 -14.06
CA GLY A 68 -9.00 1.53 -14.87
C GLY A 68 -9.78 2.60 -15.65
N LEU A 69 -9.77 3.85 -15.18
CA LEU A 69 -10.32 5.01 -15.89
C LEU A 69 -9.31 5.67 -16.84
N GLY A 70 -8.09 5.15 -16.94
CA GLY A 70 -7.05 5.67 -17.82
C GLY A 70 -6.33 6.91 -17.28
N VAL A 71 -6.47 7.22 -15.98
CA VAL A 71 -5.70 8.29 -15.32
C VAL A 71 -4.23 7.88 -15.29
N ASN A 72 -3.36 8.77 -15.76
CA ASN A 72 -1.92 8.61 -15.75
C ASN A 72 -1.25 9.92 -15.26
N THR A 73 0.06 9.87 -15.05
CA THR A 73 0.84 11.00 -14.54
C THR A 73 1.40 11.88 -15.65
N ASP A 74 0.92 11.74 -16.90
CA ASP A 74 1.44 12.54 -18.01
C ASP A 74 1.06 14.01 -17.81
N GLY A 75 2.06 14.86 -17.63
CA GLY A 75 1.86 16.29 -17.34
C GLY A 75 1.89 16.64 -15.85
N ASP A 76 1.97 15.66 -14.95
CA ASP A 76 2.14 15.89 -13.51
C ASP A 76 3.62 15.97 -13.12
N GLU A 77 3.96 16.90 -12.22
CA GLU A 77 5.22 16.87 -11.50
C GLU A 77 5.13 15.89 -10.32
N LEU A 78 5.69 14.69 -10.50
CA LEU A 78 5.72 13.65 -9.48
C LEU A 78 6.34 14.17 -8.17
N GLY A 79 5.59 14.13 -7.08
CA GLY A 79 6.02 14.58 -5.76
C GLY A 79 5.44 15.93 -5.33
N LEU A 80 4.67 16.60 -6.19
CA LEU A 80 3.82 17.71 -5.82
C LEU A 80 2.37 17.24 -5.66
N SER A 81 1.67 17.74 -4.63
CA SER A 81 0.21 17.56 -4.53
C SER A 81 -0.46 18.47 -5.57
N PRO A 82 -1.61 18.10 -6.16
CA PRO A 82 -2.26 18.92 -7.19
C PRO A 82 -2.67 20.29 -6.63
N GLY A 83 -2.30 21.36 -7.34
CA GLY A 83 -3.01 22.66 -7.35
C GLY A 83 -2.88 23.57 -6.13
N ASN A 84 -2.11 24.65 -6.28
CA ASN A 84 -2.19 25.91 -5.51
C ASN A 84 -1.93 25.81 -3.98
N SER A 85 -0.67 25.54 -3.60
CA SER A 85 -0.20 25.66 -2.20
C SER A 85 -0.38 27.07 -1.59
N ASP A 86 -0.67 28.08 -2.41
CA ASP A 86 -0.81 29.47 -1.98
C ASP A 86 -2.22 29.81 -1.49
N ASN A 87 -3.22 28.95 -1.74
CA ASN A 87 -4.58 29.15 -1.25
C ASN A 87 -5.11 27.90 -0.50
N PRO A 88 -5.00 27.86 0.83
CA PRO A 88 -5.49 26.77 1.67
C PRO A 88 -6.99 26.48 1.54
N ASP A 89 -7.79 27.40 1.00
CA ASP A 89 -9.24 27.27 0.86
C ASP A 89 -9.67 26.65 -0.49
N ASP A 90 -8.73 26.33 -1.38
CA ASP A 90 -9.02 25.78 -2.72
C ASP A 90 -9.19 24.26 -2.73
N TRP A 91 -9.86 23.71 -1.70
CA TRP A 91 -10.27 22.31 -1.63
C TRP A 91 -11.68 22.12 -2.21
N ASN A 92 -11.92 22.66 -3.41
CA ASN A 92 -13.20 22.46 -4.08
C ASN A 92 -13.22 21.06 -4.72
N HIS A 93 -13.92 20.12 -4.08
CA HIS A 93 -14.40 18.90 -4.72
C HIS A 93 -15.78 19.19 -5.35
N ALA A 94 -15.79 19.62 -6.60
CA ALA A 94 -16.99 19.62 -7.44
C ALA A 94 -16.89 18.50 -8.49
#